data_AF-F6HD32-F1
#
_entry.id   AF-F6HD32-F1
#
_cell.length_a   1.000
_cell.length_b   1.000
_cell.length_c   1.000
_cell.angle_alpha   90.00
_cell.angle_beta   90.00
_cell.angle_gamma   90.00
#
_symmetry.space_group_name_H-M   'P 1'
#
loop_
_entity.id
_entity.type
_entity.pdbx_description
1 polymer ?
#
loop_
_entity_poly.entity_id
_entity_poly.type
_entity_poly.pdbx_seq_one_letter_code
_entity_poly.pdbx_strand_id
1 'polypeptide(L)'
;MSGRLLLKPTCGKLIEMFLHLFYFFPLFQAEKKIATIHNVFAVIRGSEEPDRYVLLGNHRDAWTYGAVDPNSGTAGLLDIACRYALMMRQGWQPRRTIVLCSWDAEEFGMIGSTEWVEQNLLNLGSEVVAYLNVDCAVQGPGFFAAATPQLDNLLIEVAKKVQDPDSESMTIYDNWMITNKVINIQRLSGVDSDFSPLLQHAGVPSVDLYYGRDFPVYHTAFDSYNWMTNHGDPLFQRHVAVAGVWGLLALHLADDPILPFNYVSYIEQLWNYTNLLRNLGERYCIPAPYNCIHSGTHLCSRRS
;
A
#
# COMPACT_ATOMS: atom_id res chain seq x y z
N MET A 1 -54.30 3.22 16.85
CA MET A 1 -54.06 3.25 18.31
C MET A 1 -52.76 2.55 18.60
N SER A 2 -51.85 3.27 19.26
CA SER A 2 -50.50 2.85 19.64
C SER A 2 -50.54 1.78 20.73
N GLY A 3 -49.76 0.70 20.56
CA GLY A 3 -49.50 -0.30 21.60
C GLY A 3 -48.04 -0.20 22.04
N ARG A 4 -47.82 0.40 23.21
CA ARG A 4 -46.51 0.66 23.83
C ARG A 4 -46.25 -0.43 24.86
N LEU A 5 -45.16 -1.19 24.73
CA LEU A 5 -44.73 -2.14 25.75
C LEU A 5 -43.82 -1.41 26.75
N LEU A 6 -44.27 -1.30 28.00
CA LEU A 6 -43.57 -0.71 29.14
C LEU A 6 -42.88 -1.84 29.92
N LEU A 7 -41.56 -1.78 30.08
CA LEU A 7 -40.83 -2.50 31.11
C LEU A 7 -40.15 -1.48 32.04
N LYS A 8 -40.50 -1.55 33.33
CA LYS A 8 -39.96 -0.68 34.39
C LYS A 8 -38.54 -1.11 34.78
N PRO A 9 -37.69 -0.17 35.24
CA PRO A 9 -36.33 -0.45 35.70
C PRO A 9 -36.31 -0.85 37.17
N THR A 10 -35.43 -1.79 37.53
CA THR A 10 -35.03 -2.05 38.92
C THR A 10 -33.52 -2.04 39.05
N CYS A 11 -33.02 -1.18 39.97
CA CYS A 11 -31.74 -1.24 40.69
C CYS A 11 -30.46 -1.26 39.84
N GLY A 12 -29.60 -0.23 39.78
CA GLY A 12 -29.17 0.69 40.82
C GLY A 12 -27.93 0.18 41.54
N LYS A 13 -26.72 0.44 40.98
CA LYS A 13 -25.49 0.84 41.70
C LYS A 13 -24.27 1.00 40.78
N LEU A 14 -23.91 2.27 40.56
CA LEU A 14 -22.56 2.86 40.64
C LEU A 14 -21.41 2.22 39.83
N ILE A 15 -21.17 2.79 38.65
CA ILE A 15 -19.85 3.37 38.30
C ILE A 15 -20.15 4.70 37.59
N GLU A 16 -20.38 5.77 38.37
CA GLU A 16 -20.17 7.13 37.87
C GLU A 16 -18.70 7.46 38.08
N MET A 17 -17.92 7.42 36.99
CA MET A 17 -16.61 8.02 36.92
C MET A 17 -16.62 8.99 35.75
N PHE A 18 -16.81 10.26 36.09
CA PHE A 18 -16.36 11.45 35.36
C PHE A 18 -16.50 11.44 33.83
N LEU A 19 -17.70 11.80 33.36
CA LEU A 19 -17.91 12.45 32.06
C LEU A 19 -18.90 13.60 32.27
N HIS A 20 -18.43 14.65 32.93
CA HIS A 20 -19.14 15.94 33.05
C HIS A 20 -18.19 17.05 32.61
N LEU A 21 -17.84 17.04 31.33
CA LEU A 21 -17.19 18.18 30.66
C LEU A 21 -17.37 18.13 29.14
N PHE A 22 -18.56 17.81 28.65
CA PHE A 22 -18.93 18.01 27.24
C PHE A 22 -20.40 18.41 27.13
N TYR A 23 -20.73 19.60 27.62
CA TYR A 23 -21.91 20.33 27.17
C TYR A 23 -21.41 21.58 26.44
N PHE A 24 -21.98 21.83 25.25
CA PHE A 24 -21.73 22.95 24.32
C PHE A 24 -20.57 22.80 23.31
N PHE A 25 -20.69 21.83 22.41
CA PHE A 25 -20.43 22.07 20.99
C PHE A 25 -21.59 21.43 20.21
N PRO A 26 -22.20 22.11 19.21
CA PRO A 26 -23.04 21.38 18.28
C PRO A 26 -22.18 20.29 17.65
N LEU A 27 -22.55 19.02 17.87
CA LEU A 27 -21.98 17.90 17.14
C LEU A 27 -22.14 18.24 15.66
N PHE A 28 -21.03 18.49 14.98
CA PHE A 28 -21.03 18.75 13.55
C PHE A 28 -21.63 17.52 12.88
N GLN A 29 -22.86 17.62 12.40
CA GLN A 29 -23.51 16.52 11.69
C GLN A 29 -23.16 16.67 10.22
N ALA A 30 -22.13 15.95 9.79
CA ALA A 30 -21.74 15.92 8.38
C ALA A 30 -22.90 15.43 7.51
N GLU A 31 -23.18 16.15 6.43
CA GLU A 31 -24.19 15.76 5.45
C GLU A 31 -23.66 14.61 4.59
N LYS A 32 -24.39 13.50 4.54
CA LYS A 32 -24.08 12.40 3.61
C LYS A 32 -24.71 12.71 2.26
N LYS A 33 -23.89 12.88 1.24
CA LYS A 33 -24.33 13.19 -0.12
C LYS A 33 -23.78 12.17 -1.11
N ILE A 34 -24.61 11.74 -2.06
CA ILE A 34 -24.15 10.97 -3.21
C ILE A 34 -23.49 11.95 -4.19
N ALA A 35 -22.24 11.67 -4.54
CA ALA A 35 -21.47 12.42 -5.53
C ALA A 35 -20.99 11.49 -6.63
N THR A 36 -20.81 12.04 -7.83
CA THR A 36 -20.16 11.32 -8.94
C THR A 36 -18.65 11.49 -8.80
N ILE A 37 -17.91 10.39 -8.95
CA ILE A 37 -16.45 10.34 -8.94
C ILE A 37 -15.94 9.88 -10.31
N HIS A 38 -14.69 10.19 -10.64
CA HIS A 38 -14.10 9.93 -11.94
C HIS A 38 -12.68 9.34 -11.84
N ASN A 39 -12.57 8.03 -12.03
CA ASN A 39 -11.28 7.39 -12.30
C ASN A 39 -10.84 7.69 -13.75
N VAL A 40 -9.55 7.96 -13.95
CA VAL A 40 -8.96 8.20 -15.27
C VAL A 40 -7.92 7.13 -15.56
N PHE A 41 -8.00 6.53 -16.76
CA PHE A 41 -7.08 5.48 -17.19
C PHE A 41 -6.39 5.86 -18.50
N ALA A 42 -5.07 5.70 -18.55
CA ALA A 42 -4.30 5.76 -19.79
C ALA A 42 -3.71 4.36 -20.08
N VAL A 43 -3.93 3.85 -21.28
CA VAL A 43 -3.56 2.48 -21.64
C VAL A 43 -2.50 2.48 -22.75
N ILE A 44 -1.36 1.86 -22.47
CA ILE A 44 -0.32 1.56 -23.45
C ILE A 44 -0.43 0.07 -23.78
N ARG A 45 -1.02 -0.23 -24.94
CA ARG A 45 -1.34 -1.60 -25.34
C ARG A 45 -0.07 -2.42 -25.64
N GLY A 46 0.02 -3.59 -25.00
CA GLY A 46 1.09 -4.56 -25.24
C GLY A 46 1.07 -5.14 -26.65
N SER A 47 2.25 -5.54 -27.15
CA SER A 47 2.43 -6.10 -28.49
C SER A 47 2.19 -7.61 -28.56
N GLU A 48 2.57 -8.35 -27.52
CA GLU A 48 2.54 -9.82 -27.52
C GLU A 48 1.50 -10.41 -26.55
N GLU A 49 1.37 -9.82 -25.36
CA GLU A 49 0.46 -10.25 -24.30
C GLU A 49 -0.48 -9.08 -23.91
N PRO A 50 -1.32 -8.56 -24.84
CA PRO A 50 -2.14 -7.37 -24.61
C PRO A 50 -3.22 -7.56 -23.54
N ASP A 51 -3.56 -8.80 -23.19
CA ASP A 51 -4.50 -9.23 -22.15
C ASP A 51 -3.83 -9.43 -20.77
N ARG A 52 -2.57 -9.02 -20.63
CA ARG A 52 -1.87 -8.95 -19.34
C ARG A 52 -1.60 -7.50 -18.98
N TYR A 53 -1.95 -7.12 -17.75
CA TYR A 53 -1.92 -5.73 -17.29
C TYR A 53 -0.87 -5.52 -16.19
N VAL A 54 -0.03 -4.52 -16.37
CA VAL A 54 0.77 -3.91 -15.29
C VAL A 54 0.14 -2.57 -14.97
N LEU A 55 -0.34 -2.44 -13.75
CA LEU A 55 -1.05 -1.24 -13.30
C LEU A 55 -0.10 -0.34 -12.51
N LEU A 56 -0.08 0.96 -12.81
CA LEU A 56 0.56 1.99 -11.99
C LEU A 56 -0.54 2.92 -11.50
N GLY A 57 -0.72 3.03 -10.18
CA GLY A 57 -1.83 3.78 -9.60
C GLY A 57 -1.43 4.81 -8.56
N ASN A 58 -2.22 5.87 -8.52
CA ASN A 58 -2.17 6.98 -7.58
C ASN A 58 -3.56 7.63 -7.52
N HIS A 59 -4.07 7.98 -6.33
CA HIS A 59 -5.28 8.80 -6.25
C HIS A 59 -5.00 10.27 -6.54
N ARG A 60 -6.06 11.02 -6.80
CA ARG A 60 -5.99 12.42 -7.25
C ARG A 60 -6.76 13.38 -6.37
N ASP A 61 -7.80 12.90 -5.68
CA ASP A 61 -8.51 13.70 -4.70
C ASP A 61 -7.65 13.93 -3.46
N ALA A 62 -7.83 15.09 -2.83
CA ALA A 62 -7.14 15.48 -1.62
C ALA A 62 -8.12 16.20 -0.69
N TRP A 63 -7.88 16.17 0.62
CA TRP A 63 -8.68 16.98 1.57
C TRP A 63 -8.63 18.49 1.31
N THR A 64 -7.46 19.01 0.89
CA THR A 64 -7.26 20.44 0.63
C THR A 64 -6.48 20.68 -0.66
N TYR A 65 -5.22 21.13 -0.59
CA TYR A 65 -4.35 21.26 -1.77
C TYR A 65 -3.59 19.97 -2.05
N GLY A 66 -3.17 19.24 -1.01
CA GLY A 66 -2.63 17.90 -1.15
C GLY A 66 -1.32 17.82 -1.93
N ALA A 67 -0.36 18.70 -1.63
CA ALA A 67 0.88 18.76 -2.41
C ALA A 67 1.76 17.52 -2.20
N VAL A 68 1.75 16.97 -0.99
CA VAL A 68 2.29 15.64 -0.68
C VAL A 68 1.23 14.59 -1.03
N ASP A 69 0.09 14.66 -0.36
CA ASP A 69 -1.00 13.68 -0.44
C ASP A 69 -2.15 14.21 -1.32
N PRO A 70 -2.32 13.75 -2.57
CA PRO A 70 -1.51 12.77 -3.30
C PRO A 70 -0.71 13.37 -4.45
N ASN A 71 -0.71 14.70 -4.62
CA ASN A 71 -0.23 15.30 -5.87
C ASN A 71 1.28 15.05 -6.11
N SER A 72 2.05 14.67 -5.09
CA SER A 72 3.43 14.22 -5.27
C SER A 72 3.52 12.93 -6.09
N GLY A 73 2.64 11.95 -5.81
CA GLY A 73 2.49 10.74 -6.62
C GLY A 73 1.87 11.02 -7.98
N THR A 74 0.88 11.94 -8.05
CA THR A 74 0.26 12.32 -9.33
C THR A 74 1.30 12.92 -10.27
N ALA A 75 2.19 13.79 -9.76
CA ALA A 75 3.28 14.35 -10.52
C ALA A 75 4.26 13.25 -11.01
N GLY A 76 4.57 12.27 -10.17
CA GLY A 76 5.39 11.10 -10.54
C GLY A 76 4.75 10.27 -11.64
N LEU A 77 3.45 9.98 -11.55
CA LEU A 77 2.71 9.20 -12.55
C LEU A 77 2.69 9.90 -13.92
N LEU A 78 2.48 11.22 -13.92
CA LEU A 78 2.51 12.04 -15.13
C LEU A 78 3.91 12.12 -15.75
N ASP A 79 4.98 12.21 -14.95
CA ASP A 79 6.36 12.17 -15.44
C ASP A 79 6.67 10.81 -16.10
N ILE A 80 6.25 9.70 -15.49
CA ILE A 80 6.38 8.36 -16.08
C ILE A 80 5.62 8.27 -17.40
N ALA A 81 4.38 8.77 -17.47
CA ALA A 81 3.60 8.81 -18.71
C ALA A 81 4.35 9.54 -19.84
N CYS A 82 5.00 10.67 -19.51
CA CYS A 82 5.79 11.45 -20.46
C CYS A 82 7.05 10.70 -20.93
N ARG A 83 7.75 10.02 -20.01
CA ARG A 83 8.93 9.20 -20.33
C ARG A 83 8.59 8.01 -21.20
N TYR A 84 7.50 7.31 -20.91
CA TYR A 84 7.01 6.22 -21.76
C TYR A 84 6.59 6.71 -23.14
N ALA A 85 5.91 7.86 -23.22
CA ALA A 85 5.59 8.46 -24.52
C ALA A 85 6.84 8.81 -25.35
N LEU A 86 7.93 9.25 -24.70
CA LEU A 86 9.23 9.46 -25.36
C LEU A 86 9.83 8.15 -25.89
N MET A 87 9.83 7.10 -25.07
CA MET A 87 10.32 5.77 -25.47
C MET A 87 9.50 5.20 -26.63
N MET A 88 8.18 5.36 -26.61
CA MET A 88 7.29 4.93 -27.70
C MET A 88 7.60 5.65 -29.01
N ARG A 89 7.91 6.96 -28.96
CA ARG A 89 8.36 7.72 -30.14
C ARG A 89 9.70 7.22 -30.69
N GLN A 90 10.51 6.52 -29.89
CA GLN A 90 11.76 5.88 -30.29
C GLN A 90 11.56 4.42 -30.73
N GLY A 91 10.32 3.93 -30.79
CA GLY A 91 9.97 2.59 -31.27
C GLY A 91 9.83 1.53 -30.18
N TRP A 92 9.91 1.89 -28.90
CA TRP A 92 9.58 0.96 -27.82
C TRP A 92 8.08 0.68 -27.78
N GLN A 93 7.73 -0.59 -27.61
CA GLN A 93 6.36 -1.02 -27.32
C GLN A 93 6.43 -2.16 -26.31
N PRO A 94 5.66 -2.10 -25.20
CA PRO A 94 5.78 -3.10 -24.17
C PRO A 94 5.22 -4.45 -24.62
N ARG A 95 5.71 -5.53 -24.02
CA ARG A 95 5.21 -6.90 -24.29
C ARG A 95 3.78 -7.04 -23.74
N ARG A 96 3.55 -6.61 -22.50
CA ARG A 96 2.27 -6.58 -21.77
C ARG A 96 1.67 -5.18 -21.79
N THR A 97 0.37 -5.06 -21.56
CA THR A 97 -0.30 -3.77 -21.49
C THR A 97 0.03 -3.05 -20.18
N ILE A 98 0.43 -1.78 -20.27
CA ILE A 98 0.59 -0.91 -19.10
C ILE A 98 -0.66 -0.04 -18.97
N VAL A 99 -1.20 0.08 -17.76
CA VAL A 99 -2.31 0.98 -17.45
C VAL A 99 -1.89 1.94 -16.36
N LEU A 100 -2.01 3.23 -16.64
CA LEU A 100 -1.82 4.30 -15.65
C LEU A 100 -3.20 4.64 -15.09
N CYS A 101 -3.36 4.52 -13.78
CA CYS A 101 -4.62 4.69 -13.07
C CYS A 101 -4.55 5.93 -12.19
N SER A 102 -5.46 6.88 -12.41
CA SER A 102 -5.66 8.03 -11.52
C SER A 102 -7.00 7.87 -10.81
N TRP A 103 -6.94 7.43 -9.56
CA TRP A 103 -8.10 7.13 -8.71
C TRP A 103 -8.72 8.40 -8.14
N ASP A 104 -10.01 8.33 -7.81
CA ASP A 104 -10.77 9.43 -7.22
C ASP A 104 -11.51 8.93 -5.97
N ALA A 105 -11.81 9.83 -5.05
CA ALA A 105 -12.40 9.54 -3.74
C ALA A 105 -11.64 8.49 -2.91
N GLU A 106 -10.31 8.50 -2.95
CA GLU A 106 -9.49 7.69 -2.05
C GLU A 106 -9.62 8.17 -0.61
N GLU A 107 -9.62 9.48 -0.40
CA GLU A 107 -9.67 10.10 0.94
C GLU A 107 -10.97 9.79 1.68
N PHE A 108 -11.98 9.34 0.93
CA PHE A 108 -13.28 8.90 1.42
C PHE A 108 -13.36 7.38 1.63
N GLY A 109 -12.22 6.67 1.59
CA GLY A 109 -12.08 5.24 1.84
C GLY A 109 -11.81 4.41 0.59
N MET A 110 -10.84 4.82 -0.24
CA MET A 110 -10.41 4.12 -1.46
C MET A 110 -11.58 3.83 -2.40
N ILE A 111 -12.59 4.71 -2.46
CA ILE A 111 -13.86 4.42 -3.14
C ILE A 111 -13.61 4.16 -4.62
N GLY A 112 -12.85 5.02 -5.30
CA GLY A 112 -12.61 4.88 -6.74
C GLY A 112 -11.94 3.56 -7.12
N SER A 113 -10.85 3.19 -6.44
CA SER A 113 -10.14 1.94 -6.71
C SER A 113 -10.96 0.72 -6.29
N THR A 114 -11.68 0.79 -5.17
CA THR A 114 -12.55 -0.30 -4.68
C THR A 114 -13.68 -0.59 -5.65
N GLU A 115 -14.43 0.42 -6.07
CA GLU A 115 -15.54 0.24 -7.02
C GLU A 115 -15.04 -0.32 -8.36
N TRP A 116 -13.86 0.11 -8.82
CA TRP A 116 -13.24 -0.44 -10.02
C TRP A 116 -12.85 -1.91 -9.83
N VAL A 117 -12.31 -2.29 -8.67
CA VAL A 117 -12.01 -3.69 -8.37
C VAL A 117 -13.27 -4.53 -8.36
N GLU A 118 -14.31 -4.10 -7.65
CA GLU A 118 -15.57 -4.84 -7.56
C GLU A 118 -16.22 -5.04 -8.93
N GLN A 119 -16.17 -4.02 -9.79
CA GLN A 119 -16.69 -4.11 -11.16
C GLN A 119 -15.92 -5.13 -12.04
N ASN A 120 -14.63 -5.32 -11.80
CA ASN A 120 -13.74 -6.13 -12.65
C ASN A 120 -13.27 -7.44 -12.02
N LEU A 121 -13.71 -7.73 -10.78
CA LEU A 121 -13.13 -8.75 -9.90
C LEU A 121 -12.94 -10.12 -10.54
N LEU A 122 -13.89 -10.55 -11.37
CA LEU A 122 -13.86 -11.87 -12.02
C LEU A 122 -12.64 -12.07 -12.93
N ASN A 123 -12.09 -11.00 -13.49
CA ASN A 123 -11.01 -11.07 -14.48
C ASN A 123 -9.64 -10.65 -13.90
N LEU A 124 -9.62 -9.84 -12.84
CA LEU A 124 -8.39 -9.22 -12.33
C LEU A 124 -7.31 -10.25 -11.97
N GLY A 125 -7.67 -11.34 -11.30
CA GLY A 125 -6.70 -12.37 -10.90
C GLY A 125 -6.05 -13.11 -12.06
N SER A 126 -6.66 -13.12 -13.25
CA SER A 126 -6.10 -13.76 -14.46
C SER A 126 -5.41 -12.78 -15.41
N GLU A 127 -5.75 -11.50 -15.34
CA GLU A 127 -5.28 -10.49 -16.30
C GLU A 127 -4.22 -9.56 -15.69
N VAL A 128 -4.34 -9.19 -14.42
CA VAL A 128 -3.41 -8.24 -13.79
C VAL A 128 -2.19 -8.98 -13.23
N VAL A 129 -1.02 -8.62 -13.77
CA VAL A 129 0.28 -9.12 -13.34
C VAL A 129 0.65 -8.58 -11.97
N ALA A 130 0.57 -7.25 -11.82
CA ALA A 130 0.87 -6.56 -10.58
C ALA A 130 0.28 -5.14 -10.57
N TYR A 131 0.10 -4.60 -9.37
CA TYR A 131 -0.28 -3.21 -9.11
C TYR A 131 0.86 -2.48 -8.38
N LEU A 132 1.30 -1.35 -8.95
CA LEU A 132 2.37 -0.53 -8.41
C LEU A 132 1.77 0.78 -7.91
N ASN A 133 1.60 0.89 -6.60
CA ASN A 133 1.06 2.06 -5.91
C ASN A 133 2.15 3.07 -5.59
N VAL A 134 1.89 4.33 -5.90
CA VAL A 134 2.62 5.46 -5.30
C VAL A 134 1.60 6.54 -5.01
N ASP A 135 1.20 6.60 -3.76
CA ASP A 135 0.28 7.59 -3.22
C ASP A 135 1.04 8.91 -2.98
N CYS A 136 1.69 9.01 -1.83
CA CYS A 136 2.60 10.08 -1.50
C CYS A 136 4.02 9.73 -1.95
N ALA A 137 4.45 10.18 -3.13
CA ALA A 137 5.81 9.93 -3.61
C ALA A 137 6.88 10.48 -2.67
N VAL A 138 6.70 11.69 -2.13
CA VAL A 138 7.68 12.33 -1.24
C VAL A 138 7.04 13.09 -0.09
N GLN A 139 7.35 12.64 1.12
CA GLN A 139 6.94 13.18 2.41
C GLN A 139 8.16 13.67 3.21
N GLY A 140 9.38 13.26 2.82
CA GLY A 140 10.63 13.58 3.51
C GLY A 140 11.81 12.71 3.03
N PRO A 141 12.91 12.64 3.80
CA PRO A 141 14.07 11.84 3.44
C PRO A 141 13.90 10.34 3.77
N GLY A 142 14.69 9.51 3.09
CA GLY A 142 14.74 8.06 3.29
C GLY A 142 13.73 7.28 2.45
N PHE A 143 14.21 6.25 1.75
CA PHE A 143 13.39 5.39 0.91
C PHE A 143 12.69 4.29 1.72
N PHE A 144 11.40 4.11 1.45
CA PHE A 144 10.58 3.07 2.04
C PHE A 144 9.77 2.36 0.96
N ALA A 145 9.54 1.07 1.21
CA ALA A 145 8.73 0.25 0.34
C ALA A 145 7.99 -0.83 1.13
N ALA A 146 6.79 -1.15 0.68
CA ALA A 146 6.03 -2.32 1.07
C ALA A 146 5.67 -3.12 -0.18
N ALA A 147 5.68 -4.45 -0.09
CA ALA A 147 5.36 -5.29 -1.24
C ALA A 147 4.82 -6.66 -0.85
N THR A 148 4.21 -7.35 -1.82
CA THR A 148 4.02 -8.80 -1.74
C THR A 148 5.36 -9.53 -1.95
N PRO A 149 5.66 -10.63 -1.23
CA PRO A 149 7.01 -11.21 -1.17
C PRO A 149 7.64 -11.56 -2.51
N GLN A 150 6.84 -11.99 -3.47
CA GLN A 150 7.31 -12.36 -4.80
C GLN A 150 7.93 -11.20 -5.60
N LEU A 151 7.71 -9.95 -5.20
CA LEU A 151 8.25 -8.74 -5.82
C LEU A 151 9.52 -8.22 -5.13
N ASP A 152 9.91 -8.78 -3.98
CA ASP A 152 11.01 -8.27 -3.16
C ASP A 152 12.32 -8.19 -3.94
N ASN A 153 12.66 -9.26 -4.68
CA ASN A 153 13.89 -9.31 -5.45
C ASN A 153 13.91 -8.30 -6.59
N LEU A 154 12.80 -8.17 -7.33
CA LEU A 154 12.69 -7.19 -8.41
C LEU A 154 12.90 -5.77 -7.86
N LEU A 155 12.26 -5.45 -6.74
CA LEU A 155 12.39 -4.15 -6.09
C LEU A 155 13.84 -3.85 -5.66
N ILE A 156 14.52 -4.84 -5.08
CA ILE A 156 15.94 -4.70 -4.71
C ILE A 156 16.82 -4.47 -5.95
N GLU A 157 16.61 -5.24 -7.03
CA GLU A 157 17.40 -5.09 -8.26
C GLU A 157 17.14 -3.75 -8.96
N VAL A 158 15.92 -3.22 -8.89
CA VAL A 158 15.62 -1.86 -9.39
C VAL A 158 16.25 -0.79 -8.50
N ALA A 159 16.19 -0.92 -7.18
CA ALA A 159 16.80 0.04 -6.25
C ALA A 159 18.33 0.16 -6.43
N LYS A 160 19.00 -0.89 -6.93
CA LYS A 160 20.43 -0.87 -7.30
C LYS A 160 20.72 -0.10 -8.60
N LYS A 161 19.70 0.20 -9.42
CA LYS A 161 19.86 0.90 -10.70
C LYS A 161 19.56 2.39 -10.62
N VAL A 162 18.91 2.83 -9.55
CA VAL A 162 18.50 4.22 -9.35
C VAL A 162 19.47 4.89 -8.39
N GLN A 163 20.00 6.03 -8.81
CA GLN A 163 20.84 6.88 -7.96
C GLN A 163 20.04 7.40 -6.77
N ASP A 164 20.64 7.38 -5.58
CA ASP A 164 20.02 7.98 -4.41
C ASP A 164 20.00 9.52 -4.55
N PRO A 165 18.84 10.17 -4.32
CA PRO A 165 18.72 11.61 -4.47
C PRO A 165 19.50 12.41 -3.42
N ASP A 166 19.86 11.79 -2.29
CA ASP A 166 20.60 12.41 -1.20
C ASP A 166 22.11 12.09 -1.27
N SER A 167 22.57 11.43 -2.35
CA SER A 167 23.97 11.06 -2.55
C SER A 167 24.43 11.03 -4.01
N GLU A 168 25.56 11.65 -4.30
CA GLU A 168 26.14 11.65 -5.65
C GLU A 168 26.79 10.32 -6.07
N SER A 169 27.11 9.43 -5.13
CA SER A 169 27.91 8.22 -5.38
C SER A 169 27.21 6.91 -5.03
N MET A 170 26.03 6.97 -4.41
CA MET A 170 25.29 5.81 -3.93
C MET A 170 24.02 5.57 -4.74
N THR A 171 23.62 4.31 -4.83
CA THR A 171 22.28 3.94 -5.29
C THR A 171 21.30 4.00 -4.13
N ILE A 172 19.99 4.00 -4.43
CA ILE A 172 18.95 3.89 -3.40
C ILE A 172 19.21 2.65 -2.54
N TYR A 173 19.58 1.52 -3.15
CA TYR A 173 19.92 0.30 -2.43
C TYR A 173 21.05 0.50 -1.41
N ASP A 174 22.14 1.17 -1.80
CA ASP A 174 23.29 1.39 -0.92
C ASP A 174 22.92 2.24 0.30
N ASN A 175 22.21 3.34 0.07
CA ASN A 175 21.75 4.21 1.14
C ASN A 175 20.70 3.53 2.04
N TRP A 176 19.80 2.74 1.44
CA TRP A 176 18.78 1.97 2.15
C TRP A 176 19.41 0.92 3.08
N MET A 177 20.45 0.21 2.61
CA MET A 177 21.25 -0.72 3.42
C MET A 177 21.96 -0.04 4.57
N ILE A 178 22.58 1.12 4.35
CA ILE A 178 23.31 1.87 5.37
C ILE A 178 22.36 2.35 6.47
N THR A 179 21.23 2.95 6.06
CA THR A 179 20.27 3.58 6.99
C THR A 179 19.59 2.53 7.88
N ASN A 180 19.13 1.42 7.30
CA ASN A 180 18.35 0.41 8.02
C ASN A 180 19.16 -0.78 8.53
N LYS A 181 20.47 -0.85 8.19
CA LYS A 181 21.38 -2.00 8.40
C LYS A 181 21.00 -3.26 7.61
N VAL A 182 19.74 -3.41 7.22
CA VAL A 182 19.16 -4.49 6.42
C VAL A 182 18.10 -3.87 5.51
N ILE A 183 17.96 -4.38 4.29
CA ILE A 183 16.81 -4.03 3.43
C ILE A 183 15.52 -4.48 4.13
N ASN A 184 14.68 -3.51 4.48
CA ASN A 184 13.41 -3.76 5.14
C ASN A 184 12.24 -3.41 4.22
N ILE A 185 11.80 -4.39 3.42
CA ILE A 185 10.56 -4.29 2.64
C ILE A 185 9.40 -4.71 3.54
N GLN A 186 8.53 -3.74 3.86
CA GLN A 186 7.34 -3.96 4.67
C GLN A 186 6.32 -4.83 3.92
N ARG A 187 5.36 -5.40 4.65
CA ARG A 187 4.24 -6.13 4.04
C ARG A 187 3.00 -5.25 3.98
N LEU A 188 2.32 -5.30 2.84
CA LEU A 188 1.08 -4.57 2.56
C LEU A 188 -0.11 -5.17 3.34
N SER A 189 -0.14 -4.90 4.64
CA SER A 189 -1.18 -5.39 5.57
C SER A 189 -2.17 -4.30 5.99
N GLY A 190 -1.90 -3.04 5.63
CA GLY A 190 -2.76 -1.89 5.87
C GLY A 190 -3.89 -1.75 4.86
N VAL A 191 -4.81 -0.84 5.14
CA VAL A 191 -5.96 -0.44 4.31
C VAL A 191 -5.92 1.07 4.08
N ASP A 192 -4.71 1.56 3.84
CA ASP A 192 -4.30 2.97 3.92
C ASP A 192 -3.95 3.59 2.57
N SER A 193 -4.18 2.87 1.45
CA SER A 193 -4.12 3.42 0.09
C SER A 193 -4.74 2.43 -0.92
N ASP A 194 -4.81 2.81 -2.19
CA ASP A 194 -5.49 2.11 -3.29
C ASP A 194 -4.97 0.69 -3.58
N PHE A 195 -3.80 0.29 -3.08
CA PHE A 195 -3.36 -1.11 -3.20
C PHE A 195 -4.26 -2.09 -2.44
N SER A 196 -5.00 -1.60 -1.44
CA SER A 196 -5.78 -2.44 -0.53
C SER A 196 -6.84 -3.29 -1.25
N PRO A 197 -7.78 -2.74 -2.04
CA PRO A 197 -8.73 -3.55 -2.78
C PRO A 197 -8.05 -4.47 -3.82
N LEU A 198 -6.99 -4.01 -4.47
CA LEU A 198 -6.26 -4.82 -5.45
C LEU A 198 -5.63 -6.06 -4.81
N LEU A 199 -4.95 -5.90 -3.67
CA LEU A 199 -4.27 -7.00 -3.00
C LEU A 199 -5.23 -7.85 -2.16
N GLN A 200 -5.98 -7.23 -1.26
CA GLN A 200 -6.73 -7.95 -0.22
C GLN A 200 -8.03 -8.55 -0.76
N HIS A 201 -8.65 -7.89 -1.74
CA HIS A 201 -9.90 -8.35 -2.33
C HIS A 201 -9.64 -9.15 -3.62
N ALA A 202 -8.82 -8.63 -4.54
CA ALA A 202 -8.57 -9.28 -5.84
C ALA A 202 -7.35 -10.22 -5.87
N GLY A 203 -6.49 -10.21 -4.84
CA GLY A 203 -5.31 -11.08 -4.78
C GLY A 203 -4.17 -10.67 -5.72
N VAL A 204 -4.16 -9.42 -6.19
CA VAL A 204 -3.17 -8.91 -7.15
C VAL A 204 -1.83 -8.62 -6.44
N PRO A 205 -0.69 -9.16 -6.92
CA PRO A 205 0.64 -8.81 -6.43
C PRO A 205 0.84 -7.29 -6.43
N SER A 206 1.27 -6.71 -5.33
CA SER A 206 1.29 -5.26 -5.18
C SER A 206 2.57 -4.72 -4.56
N VAL A 207 2.89 -3.47 -4.87
CA VAL A 207 3.97 -2.66 -4.28
C VAL A 207 3.42 -1.31 -3.87
N ASP A 208 3.95 -0.74 -2.80
CA ASP A 208 3.76 0.65 -2.39
C ASP A 208 5.14 1.28 -2.08
N LEU A 209 5.40 2.48 -2.64
CA LEU A 209 6.72 3.14 -2.59
C LEU A 209 6.60 4.60 -2.19
N TYR A 210 7.51 5.07 -1.35
CA TYR A 210 7.56 6.49 -0.95
C TYR A 210 8.90 6.88 -0.34
N TYR A 211 9.19 8.18 -0.37
CA TYR A 211 10.27 8.80 0.40
C TYR A 211 9.71 9.53 1.63
N GLY A 212 10.26 9.27 2.81
CA GLY A 212 9.77 9.81 4.08
C GLY A 212 8.51 9.11 4.57
N ARG A 213 8.43 8.83 5.88
CA ARG A 213 7.33 8.03 6.47
C ARG A 213 6.14 8.86 6.92
N ASP A 214 6.40 10.02 7.53
CA ASP A 214 5.41 10.88 8.14
C ASP A 214 5.77 12.33 7.86
N PHE A 215 4.76 13.21 7.76
CA PHE A 215 4.98 14.64 7.58
C PHE A 215 3.98 15.48 8.40
N PRO A 216 4.40 16.63 8.94
CA PRO A 216 3.64 17.36 9.97
C PRO A 216 2.40 18.08 9.47
N VAL A 217 2.18 18.17 8.15
CA VAL A 217 1.07 18.91 7.54
C VAL A 217 0.02 18.00 6.91
N TYR A 218 0.10 16.69 7.14
CA TYR A 218 -0.83 15.66 6.64
C TYR A 218 -2.30 16.04 6.87
N HIS A 219 -3.10 15.97 5.81
CA HIS A 219 -4.54 16.30 5.80
C HIS A 219 -4.91 17.69 6.36
N THR A 220 -3.97 18.63 6.29
CA THR A 220 -4.21 20.03 6.68
C THR A 220 -4.12 20.96 5.47
N ALA A 221 -4.67 22.18 5.61
CA ALA A 221 -4.50 23.23 4.61
C ALA A 221 -3.03 23.70 4.41
N PHE A 222 -2.10 23.21 5.22
CA PHE A 222 -0.66 23.47 5.08
C PHE A 222 0.04 22.45 4.20
N ASP A 223 -0.59 21.32 3.86
CA ASP A 223 -0.11 20.46 2.78
C ASP A 223 -0.28 21.19 1.45
N SER A 224 0.75 21.94 1.09
CA SER A 224 0.72 22.96 0.05
C SER A 224 2.03 22.91 -0.74
N TYR A 225 1.98 23.41 -1.97
CA TYR A 225 3.16 23.46 -2.82
C TYR A 225 4.34 24.18 -2.15
N ASN A 226 4.05 25.25 -1.39
CA ASN A 226 5.07 25.97 -0.63
C ASN A 226 5.73 25.09 0.45
N TRP A 227 4.99 24.21 1.12
CA TRP A 227 5.59 23.26 2.04
C TRP A 227 6.49 22.27 1.31
N MET A 228 6.04 21.75 0.16
CA MET A 228 6.82 20.83 -0.67
C MET A 228 8.15 21.45 -1.10
N THR A 229 8.14 22.66 -1.64
CA THR A 229 9.35 23.31 -2.16
C THR A 229 10.31 23.80 -1.08
N ASN A 230 9.87 23.96 0.17
CA ASN A 230 10.74 24.40 1.27
C ASN A 230 11.20 23.26 2.19
N HIS A 231 10.42 22.19 2.29
CA HIS A 231 10.62 21.16 3.31
C HIS A 231 10.55 19.72 2.77
N GLY A 232 9.61 19.43 1.88
CA GLY A 232 9.43 18.07 1.34
C GLY A 232 10.56 17.67 0.39
N ASP A 233 10.67 18.37 -0.74
CA ASP A 233 11.68 18.11 -1.78
C ASP A 233 12.05 19.37 -2.56
N PRO A 234 12.86 20.28 -1.98
CA PRO A 234 13.16 21.58 -2.60
C PRO A 234 13.73 21.54 -4.02
N LEU A 235 14.40 20.44 -4.38
CA LEU A 235 15.01 20.24 -5.70
C LEU A 235 14.29 19.19 -6.55
N PHE A 236 13.20 18.60 -6.05
CA PHE A 236 12.44 17.54 -6.71
C PHE A 236 13.26 16.29 -7.07
N GLN A 237 14.43 16.10 -6.47
CA GLN A 237 15.32 14.98 -6.79
C GLN A 237 14.77 13.66 -6.25
N ARG A 238 14.07 13.67 -5.11
CA ARG A 238 13.43 12.48 -4.55
C ARG A 238 12.22 12.07 -5.39
N HIS A 239 11.46 13.02 -5.93
CA HIS A 239 10.39 12.73 -6.90
C HIS A 239 10.95 12.00 -8.12
N VAL A 240 12.07 12.49 -8.68
CA VAL A 240 12.74 11.85 -9.81
C VAL A 240 13.21 10.44 -9.46
N ALA A 241 13.76 10.24 -8.25
CA ALA A 241 14.21 8.94 -7.78
C ALA A 241 13.05 7.93 -7.65
N VAL A 242 11.93 8.31 -7.00
CA VAL A 242 10.74 7.46 -6.87
C VAL A 242 10.14 7.13 -8.23
N ALA A 243 9.98 8.13 -9.11
CA ALA A 243 9.48 7.91 -10.46
C ALA A 243 10.41 6.97 -11.26
N GLY A 244 11.73 7.04 -11.03
CA GLY A 244 12.71 6.13 -11.58
C GLY A 244 12.50 4.68 -11.13
N VAL A 245 12.33 4.43 -9.83
CA VAL A 245 12.04 3.09 -9.30
C VAL A 245 10.70 2.59 -9.82
N TRP A 246 9.65 3.39 -9.71
CA TRP A 246 8.29 3.04 -10.10
C TRP A 246 8.17 2.70 -11.59
N GLY A 247 8.78 3.52 -12.45
CA GLY A 247 8.86 3.27 -13.89
C GLY A 247 9.69 2.04 -14.23
N LEU A 248 10.85 1.85 -13.63
CA LEU A 248 11.69 0.67 -13.92
C LEU A 248 11.03 -0.64 -13.47
N LEU A 249 10.31 -0.65 -12.35
CA LEU A 249 9.50 -1.80 -11.93
C LEU A 249 8.47 -2.16 -13.00
N ALA A 250 7.73 -1.15 -13.47
CA ALA A 250 6.72 -1.33 -14.50
C ALA A 250 7.31 -1.82 -15.82
N LEU A 251 8.46 -1.29 -16.26
CA LEU A 251 9.15 -1.76 -17.46
C LEU A 251 9.55 -3.24 -17.34
N HIS A 252 10.16 -3.66 -16.23
CA HIS A 252 10.51 -5.06 -16.02
C HIS A 252 9.29 -5.98 -16.05
N LEU A 253 8.21 -5.61 -15.37
CA LEU A 253 6.98 -6.41 -15.35
C LEU A 253 6.28 -6.43 -16.72
N ALA A 254 6.37 -5.34 -17.47
CA ALA A 254 5.72 -5.20 -18.77
C ALA A 254 6.51 -5.83 -19.91
N ASP A 255 7.83 -5.86 -19.86
CA ASP A 255 8.70 -6.26 -20.98
C ASP A 255 9.38 -7.60 -20.79
N ASP A 256 9.74 -8.00 -19.57
CA ASP A 256 10.52 -9.21 -19.37
C ASP A 256 9.74 -10.45 -19.86
N PRO A 257 10.35 -11.32 -20.68
CA PRO A 257 9.66 -12.50 -21.22
C PRO A 257 9.13 -13.44 -20.14
N ILE A 258 9.87 -13.54 -19.03
CA ILE A 258 9.50 -14.30 -17.83
C ILE A 258 9.26 -13.29 -16.72
N LEU A 259 8.11 -13.37 -16.06
CA LEU A 259 7.81 -12.50 -14.92
C LEU A 259 8.89 -12.68 -13.82
N PRO A 260 9.53 -11.60 -13.36
CA PRO A 260 10.64 -11.66 -12.41
C PRO A 260 10.15 -11.89 -10.96
N PHE A 261 9.18 -12.79 -10.77
CA PHE A 261 8.68 -13.18 -9.45
C PHE A 261 9.61 -14.18 -8.78
N ASN A 262 9.92 -13.95 -7.50
CA ASN A 262 10.66 -14.89 -6.68
C ASN A 262 9.83 -15.43 -5.51
N TYR A 263 9.33 -16.65 -5.65
CA TYR A 263 8.55 -17.30 -4.60
C TYR A 263 9.37 -17.83 -3.41
N VAL A 264 10.71 -17.83 -3.47
CA VAL A 264 11.56 -18.15 -2.30
C VAL A 264 11.33 -17.14 -1.19
N SER A 265 11.25 -15.85 -1.51
CA SER A 265 10.93 -14.79 -0.54
C SER A 265 9.56 -15.02 0.11
N TYR A 266 8.60 -15.56 -0.63
CA TYR A 266 7.29 -15.93 -0.08
C TYR A 266 7.39 -17.06 0.95
N ILE A 267 8.18 -18.10 0.65
CA ILE A 267 8.43 -19.21 1.57
C ILE A 267 9.07 -18.70 2.87
N GLU A 268 10.09 -17.84 2.77
CA GLU A 268 10.76 -17.24 3.94
C GLU A 268 9.77 -16.44 4.81
N GLN A 269 8.87 -15.67 4.21
CA GLN A 269 7.85 -14.93 4.95
C GLN A 269 6.85 -15.87 5.66
N LEU A 270 6.43 -16.95 5.01
CA LEU A 270 5.56 -17.96 5.65
C LEU A 270 6.25 -18.63 6.86
N TRP A 271 7.55 -18.92 6.77
CA TRP A 271 8.32 -19.43 7.89
C TRP A 271 8.41 -18.43 9.04
N ASN A 272 8.65 -17.15 8.72
CA ASN A 272 8.68 -16.08 9.72
C ASN A 272 7.35 -15.96 10.47
N TYR A 273 6.22 -15.96 9.76
CA TYR A 273 4.89 -15.92 10.39
C TYR A 273 4.58 -17.18 11.20
N THR A 274 4.94 -18.36 10.70
CA THR A 274 4.75 -19.61 11.44
C THR A 274 5.52 -19.60 12.75
N ASN A 275 6.77 -19.15 12.72
CA ASN A 275 7.60 -19.01 13.92
C ASN A 275 7.06 -17.96 14.89
N LEU A 276 6.58 -16.82 14.37
CA LEU A 276 5.95 -15.78 15.19
C LEU A 276 4.71 -16.32 15.90
N LEU A 277 3.81 -17.00 15.17
CA LEU A 277 2.59 -17.59 15.72
C LEU A 277 2.91 -18.68 16.75
N ARG A 278 3.90 -19.54 16.50
CA ARG A 278 4.36 -20.54 17.47
C ARG A 278 4.84 -19.90 18.77
N ASN A 279 5.68 -18.86 18.66
CA ASN A 279 6.20 -18.14 19.82
C ASN A 279 5.12 -17.36 20.60
N LEU A 280 4.03 -16.95 19.93
CA LEU A 280 2.87 -16.35 20.59
C LEU A 280 2.02 -17.43 21.27
N GLY A 281 1.77 -18.56 20.61
CA GLY A 281 1.07 -19.70 21.20
C GLY A 281 1.76 -20.21 22.47
N GLU A 282 3.09 -20.34 22.46
CA GLU A 282 3.87 -20.74 23.63
C GLU A 282 3.79 -19.71 24.78
N ARG A 283 3.61 -18.41 24.48
CA ARG A 283 3.48 -17.34 25.48
C ARG A 283 2.08 -17.16 26.06
N TYR A 284 1.04 -17.42 25.26
CA TYR A 284 -0.36 -17.16 25.63
C TYR A 284 -1.17 -18.43 25.91
N CYS A 285 -0.62 -19.62 25.69
CA CYS A 285 -1.18 -20.86 26.23
C CYS A 285 -1.03 -20.88 27.76
N ILE A 286 -2.02 -20.30 28.45
CA ILE A 286 -2.38 -20.68 29.82
C ILE A 286 -2.66 -22.19 29.79
N PRO A 287 -2.08 -23.01 30.68
CA PRO A 287 -2.44 -24.42 30.75
C PRO A 287 -3.95 -24.50 30.94
N ALA A 288 -4.67 -25.06 29.96
CA ALA A 288 -6.11 -25.22 30.04
C ALA A 288 -6.42 -25.99 31.34
N PRO A 289 -7.32 -25.49 32.22
CA PRO A 289 -7.68 -26.20 33.44
C PRO A 289 -8.73 -27.26 33.09
N TYR A 290 -8.41 -28.20 32.20
CA TYR A 290 -9.27 -29.34 31.93
C TYR A 290 -8.43 -30.60 31.76
N ASN A 291 -8.63 -31.50 32.73
CA ASN A 291 -8.21 -32.89 32.72
C ASN A 291 -8.60 -33.55 31.39
N CYS A 292 -7.64 -33.72 30.49
CA CYS A 292 -7.77 -34.72 29.45
C CYS A 292 -7.59 -36.09 30.11
N ILE A 293 -8.73 -36.79 30.21
CA ILE A 293 -8.87 -38.15 30.71
C ILE A 293 -7.84 -39.06 30.02
N HIS A 294 -7.01 -39.70 30.84
CA HIS A 294 -6.13 -40.78 30.43
C HIS A 294 -6.93 -41.95 29.87
N SER A 295 -6.80 -42.21 28.58
CA SER A 295 -6.89 -43.55 27.97
C SER A 295 -6.04 -43.51 26.72
N GLY A 296 -4.98 -44.27 26.50
CA GLY A 296 -4.30 -45.36 27.17
C GLY A 296 -3.22 -45.83 26.19
N THR A 297 -2.23 -46.57 26.70
CA THR A 297 -1.09 -47.24 26.00
C THR A 297 0.18 -46.42 25.74
N HIS A 298 1.04 -46.39 26.78
CA HIS A 298 2.43 -46.92 26.82
C HIS A 298 3.11 -47.27 25.46
N LEU A 299 4.39 -47.02 25.19
CA LEU A 299 5.60 -46.89 26.01
C LEU A 299 6.60 -45.89 25.38
N CYS A 300 7.24 -45.07 26.22
CA CYS A 300 8.51 -44.41 25.92
C CYS A 300 9.59 -45.09 26.77
N SER A 301 10.52 -45.83 26.15
CA SER A 301 11.72 -46.32 26.83
C SER A 301 12.80 -45.24 26.81
N ARG A 302 13.54 -45.20 27.93
CA ARG A 302 14.43 -44.12 28.38
C ARG A 302 15.67 -43.92 27.50
N ARG A 303 16.12 -42.66 27.47
CA ARG A 303 17.47 -42.21 27.12
C ARG A 303 18.51 -42.81 28.09
N SER A 304 19.69 -43.10 27.54
CA SER A 304 21.00 -43.00 28.21
C SER A 304 21.56 -41.60 28.00
#